data_AF-Q3KBT1-F1
#
_entry.id   AF-Q3KBT1-F1
#
_cell.length_a   1.000
_cell.length_b   1.000
_cell.length_c   1.000
_cell.angle_alpha   90.00
_cell.angle_beta   90.00
_cell.angle_gamma   90.00
#
_symmetry.space_group_name_H-M   'P 1'
#
loop_
_entity.id
_entity.type
_entity.pdbx_description
1 polymer ?
#
loop_
_entity_poly.entity_id
_entity_poly.type
_entity_poly.pdbx_seq_one_letter_code
_entity_poly.pdbx_strand_id
1 'polypeptide(L)' 'MAEALDVVHKRTAGVVDYVGEWHSHPDGCSARPSDYDDHLLDTLHRQMIAEGLPALMIIVGQKDLGFFRL' A
#
# COMPACT_ATOMS: atom_id res chain seq x y z
N MET A 1 7.26 -3.77 11.91
CA MET A 1 6.80 -2.59 11.14
C MET A 1 7.11 -1.30 11.86
N ALA A 2 6.63 -1.11 13.10
CA ALA A 2 6.91 0.09 13.91
C ALA A 2 8.42 0.44 14.05
N GLU A 3 9.29 -0.55 14.27
CA GLU A 3 10.73 -0.31 14.39
C GLU A 3 11.39 0.20 13.10
N ALA A 4 10.94 -0.28 11.94
CA ALA A 4 11.46 0.19 10.65
C ALA A 4 11.01 1.63 10.36
N LEU A 5 9.78 1.97 10.73
CA LEU A 5 9.21 3.29 10.53
C LEU A 5 9.88 4.34 11.43
N ASP A 6 10.18 4.00 12.69
CA ASP A 6 10.95 4.86 13.60
C ASP A 6 12.33 5.23 13.02
N VAL A 7 13.02 4.27 12.38
CA VAL A 7 14.29 4.55 11.70
C VAL A 7 14.11 5.49 10.52
N VAL A 8 13.06 5.30 9.70
CA VAL A 8 12.74 6.18 8.57
C VAL A 8 12.41 7.59 9.06
N HIS A 9 11.56 7.73 10.06
CA HIS A 9 11.19 9.01 10.64
C HIS A 9 12.41 9.75 11.21
N LYS A 10 13.28 9.06 11.96
CA LYS A 10 14.54 9.64 12.48
C LYS A 10 15.45 10.15 11.37
N ARG A 11 15.56 9.42 10.25
CA ARG A 11 16.43 9.80 9.13
C ARG A 11 15.85 10.89 8.23
N THR A 12 14.52 11.00 8.19
CA THR A 12 13.81 11.91 7.28
C THR A 12 13.15 13.08 8.00
N ALA A 13 13.42 13.25 9.30
CA ALA A 13 12.73 14.22 10.16
C ALA A 13 11.20 14.13 10.07
N GLY A 14 10.67 12.90 9.94
CA GLY A 14 9.25 12.61 9.83
C GLY A 14 8.60 12.97 8.49
N VAL A 15 9.37 13.34 7.46
CA VAL A 15 8.82 13.72 6.15
C VAL A 15 8.35 12.53 5.32
N VAL A 16 8.96 11.35 5.50
CA VAL A 16 8.58 10.12 4.78
C VAL A 16 7.83 9.20 5.73
N ASP A 17 6.65 8.74 5.30
CA ASP A 17 5.79 7.87 6.10
C ASP A 17 5.19 6.73 5.28
N TYR A 18 4.51 5.81 5.98
CA TYR A 18 3.75 4.72 5.39
C TYR A 18 2.47 5.24 4.74
N VAL A 19 2.23 4.83 3.48
CA VAL A 19 1.05 5.25 2.69
C VAL A 19 0.20 4.07 2.21
N GLY A 20 0.59 2.85 2.56
CA GLY A 20 -0.10 1.62 2.16
C GLY A 20 0.84 0.55 1.62
N GLU A 21 0.28 -0.45 0.94
CA GLU A 21 0.95 -1.69 0.59
C GLU A 21 1.28 -1.79 -0.90
N TRP A 22 2.27 -2.63 -1.22
CA TRP A 22 2.52 -3.05 -2.59
C TRP A 22 2.90 -4.52 -2.66
N HIS A 23 2.56 -5.15 -3.79
CA HIS A 23 3.01 -6.50 -4.11
C HIS A 23 3.04 -6.72 -5.63
N SER A 24 3.60 -7.86 -6.03
CA SER A 24 3.59 -8.29 -7.43
C SER A 24 2.57 -9.40 -7.64
N HIS A 25 1.96 -9.43 -8.83
CA HIS A 25 1.23 -10.60 -9.29
C HIS A 25 2.14 -11.54 -10.10
N PRO A 26 1.86 -12.85 -10.10
CA PRO A 26 2.61 -13.81 -10.90
C PRO A 26 2.60 -13.49 -12.41
N ASP A 27 3.54 -14.09 -13.14
CA ASP A 27 3.58 -13.98 -14.60
C ASP A 27 2.26 -14.43 -15.25
N GLY A 28 1.80 -13.66 -16.24
CA GLY A 28 0.52 -13.89 -16.91
C GLY A 28 -0.71 -13.33 -16.17
N CYS A 29 -0.58 -12.83 -14.93
CA CYS A 29 -1.63 -12.12 -14.22
C CYS A 29 -1.50 -10.60 -14.42
N SER A 30 -2.64 -9.92 -14.57
CA SER A 30 -2.69 -8.45 -14.60
C SER A 30 -2.50 -7.85 -13.22
N ALA A 31 -2.15 -6.57 -13.17
CA ALA A 31 -2.10 -5.73 -11.97
C ALA A 31 -3.48 -5.32 -11.43
N ARG A 32 -4.58 -5.96 -11.86
CA ARG A 32 -5.91 -5.71 -11.30
C ARG A 32 -6.04 -6.37 -9.92
N PRO A 33 -6.70 -5.71 -8.95
CA PRO A 33 -6.93 -6.31 -7.64
C PRO A 33 -7.80 -7.56 -7.78
N SER A 34 -7.48 -8.59 -7.00
CA SER A 34 -8.39 -9.68 -6.68
C SER A 34 -9.34 -9.29 -5.55
N ASP A 35 -10.35 -10.10 -5.29
CA ASP A 35 -11.27 -9.89 -4.15
C ASP A 35 -10.52 -9.79 -2.81
N TYR A 36 -9.41 -10.52 -2.64
CA TYR A 36 -8.59 -10.43 -1.43
C TYR A 36 -7.82 -9.10 -1.34
N ASP A 37 -7.36 -8.58 -2.47
CA ASP A 37 -6.68 -7.29 -2.54
C ASP A 37 -7.65 -6.16 -2.23
N ASP A 38 -8.88 -6.23 -2.74
CA ASP A 38 -9.95 -5.26 -2.44
C ASP A 38 -10.30 -5.28 -0.94
N HIS A 39 -10.42 -6.46 -0.32
CA HIS A 39 -10.65 -6.59 1.11
C HIS A 39 -9.49 -6.04 1.96
N LEU A 40 -8.25 -6.26 1.53
CA LEU A 40 -7.07 -5.69 2.17
C LEU A 40 -7.09 -4.16 2.07
N LEU A 41 -7.38 -3.62 0.88
CA LEU A 41 -7.44 -2.17 0.67
C LEU A 41 -8.54 -1.51 1.51
N ASP A 42 -9.73 -2.11 1.62
CA ASP A 42 -10.80 -1.61 2.51
C ASP A 42 -10.38 -1.65 3.99
N THR A 43 -9.68 -2.72 4.40
CA THR A 43 -9.16 -2.84 5.77
C THR A 43 -8.13 -1.76 6.08
N LEU A 44 -7.17 -1.54 5.17
CA LEU A 44 -6.15 -0.49 5.29
C LEU A 44 -6.81 0.88 5.32
N HIS A 45 -7.76 1.15 4.41
CA HIS A 45 -8.48 2.42 4.36
C HIS A 45 -9.15 2.73 5.70
N ARG A 46 -9.88 1.78 6.30
CA ARG A 46 -10.55 1.98 7.59
C ARG A 46 -9.58 2.31 8.74
N GLN A 47 -8.39 1.74 8.71
CA GLN A 47 -7.36 2.01 9.73
C GLN A 47 -6.72 3.38 9.50
N MET A 48 -6.33 3.67 8.26
CA MET A 48 -5.60 4.89 7.91
C MET A 48 -6.47 6.14 7.96
N ILE A 49 -7.74 6.04 7.56
CA ILE A 49 -8.67 7.18 7.56
C ILE A 49 -8.96 7.70 8.97
N ALA A 50 -8.85 6.84 10.00
CA ALA A 50 -9.00 7.24 11.39
C ALA A 50 -7.94 8.27 11.82
N GLU A 51 -6.78 8.26 11.17
CA GLU A 51 -5.69 9.22 11.37
C GLU A 51 -5.60 10.26 10.25
N GLY A 52 -6.56 10.27 9.31
CA GLY A 52 -6.58 11.17 8.15
C GLY A 52 -5.56 10.82 7.06
N LEU A 53 -5.02 9.59 7.08
CA LEU A 53 -4.01 9.12 6.14
C LEU A 53 -4.66 8.40 4.94
N PRO A 54 -4.05 8.46 3.73
CA PRO A 54 -4.55 7.74 2.56
C PRO A 54 -4.12 6.26 2.60
N ALA A 55 -4.95 5.35 2.08
CA ALA A 55 -4.56 3.97 1.82
C ALA A 55 -4.31 3.76 0.32
N LEU A 56 -3.03 3.61 -0.06
CA LEU A 56 -2.59 3.31 -1.42
C LEU A 56 -2.23 1.83 -1.55
N MET A 57 -2.69 1.19 -2.61
CA MET A 57 -2.21 -0.13 -3.02
C MET A 57 -1.59 -0.06 -4.40
N ILE A 58 -0.40 -0.65 -4.53
CA ILE A 58 0.29 -0.78 -5.82
C ILE A 58 0.46 -2.25 -6.15
N ILE A 59 -0.01 -2.65 -7.33
CA ILE A 59 0.14 -4.03 -7.82
C ILE A 59 1.00 -3.99 -9.07
N VAL A 60 2.10 -4.75 -9.08
CA VAL A 60 3.00 -4.86 -10.23
C VAL A 60 2.75 -6.18 -10.94
N GLY A 61 2.19 -6.12 -12.15
CA GLY A 61 2.07 -7.26 -13.05
C GLY A 61 3.23 -7.32 -14.03
N GLN A 62 3.32 -8.42 -14.78
CA GLN A 62 4.41 -8.62 -15.76
C GLN A 62 4.43 -7.54 -16.86
N LYS A 63 3.26 -7.00 -17.22
CA LYS A 63 3.09 -6.06 -18.35
C LYS A 63 2.39 -4.76 -17.95
N ASP A 64 1.96 -4.63 -16.71
CA ASP A 64 1.13 -3.55 -16.23
C ASP A 64 1.42 -3.20 -14.76
N LEU A 65 1.04 -1.99 -14.38
CA LEU A 65 1.18 -1.44 -13.05
C LEU A 65 -0.16 -0.81 -12.66
N GLY A 66 -0.68 -1.18 -11.50
CA GLY A 66 -1.93 -0.67 -10.96
C GLY A 66 -1.67 0.20 -9.72
N PHE A 67 -2.41 1.32 -9.62
CA PHE A 67 -2.46 2.17 -8.44
C PHE A 67 -3.91 2.29 -7.99
N PHE A 68 -4.21 1.87 -6.77
CA PHE A 68 -5.56 1.80 -6.22
C PHE A 68 -5.63 2.56 -4.89
N ARG A 69 -6.69 3.32 -4.68
CA ARG A 69 -6.92 4.11 -3.47
C ARG A 69 -8.41 4.18 -3.17
N LEU A 70 -8.76 4.11 -1.89
CA LEU A 70 -10.09 4.39 -1.35
C LEU A 70 -10.09 5.68 -0.52
#